data_AF-A0A5K0XT85-F1
#
_entry.id   AF-A0A5K0XT85-F1
#
_cell.length_a   1.000
_cell.length_b   1.000
_cell.length_c   1.000
_cell.angle_alpha   90.00
_cell.angle_beta   90.00
_cell.angle_gamma   90.00
#
_symmetry.space_group_name_H-M   'P 1'
#
loop_
_entity.id
_entity.type
_entity.pdbx_description
1 polymer ?
#
loop_
_entity_poly.entity_id
_entity_poly.type
_entity_poly.pdbx_seq_one_letter_code
_entity_poly.pdbx_strand_id
1 'polypeptide(L)'
;VDLCGHATLASAHFLFSSGLVGGNKVEFLTRSGVLTADKVEGFKSIDGQAEGSFAVELDFPVIPVVECSAFDIPSIPTTLNGATISSIKKASTDDLI
;
A
#
# COMPACT_ATOMS: atom_id res chain seq x y z
N VAL A 1 7.02 -13.83 3.10
CA VAL A 1 6.58 -12.42 3.02
C VAL A 1 7.63 -11.57 3.68
N ASP A 2 8.26 -10.68 2.91
CA ASP A 2 9.28 -9.76 3.40
C ASP A 2 8.64 -8.52 3.99
N LEU A 3 7.49 -8.15 3.42
CA LEU A 3 6.58 -7.16 3.92
C LEU A 3 5.15 -7.70 3.93
N CYS A 4 4.34 -7.28 4.90
CA CYS A 4 2.90 -7.56 4.92
C CYS A 4 2.16 -6.26 5.22
N GLY A 5 1.72 -5.57 4.17
CA GLY A 5 0.99 -4.30 4.29
C GLY A 5 -0.24 -4.41 5.19
N HIS A 6 -1.03 -5.49 5.04
CA HIS A 6 -2.23 -5.73 5.84
C HIS A 6 -1.92 -5.91 7.34
N ALA A 7 -0.89 -6.68 7.68
CA ALA A 7 -0.50 -6.89 9.08
C ALA A 7 0.03 -5.60 9.71
N THR A 8 0.78 -4.81 8.93
CA THR A 8 1.30 -3.51 9.37
C THR A 8 0.16 -2.52 9.61
N LEU A 9 -0.81 -2.46 8.69
CA LEU A 9 -2.00 -1.62 8.81
C LEU A 9 -2.83 -1.98 10.04
N ALA A 10 -3.13 -3.26 10.25
CA ALA A 10 -3.90 -3.74 11.39
C ALA A 10 -3.19 -3.43 12.72
N SER A 11 -1.87 -3.62 12.77
CA SER A 11 -1.06 -3.34 13.96
C SER A 11 -1.03 -1.84 14.28
N ALA A 12 -0.83 -0.99 13.28
CA ALA A 12 -0.86 0.46 13.44
C ALA A 12 -2.24 0.95 13.91
N HIS A 13 -3.31 0.46 13.30
CA HIS A 13 -4.67 0.78 13.73
C HIS A 13 -4.91 0.39 15.19
N PHE A 14 -4.48 -0.81 15.61
CA PHE A 14 -4.58 -1.22 17.01
C PHE A 14 -3.78 -0.31 17.95
N LEU A 15 -2.54 0.04 17.61
CA LEU A 15 -1.69 0.92 18.42
C LEU A 15 -2.30 2.32 18.62
N PHE A 16 -2.87 2.91 17.57
CA PHE A 16 -3.53 4.21 17.65
C PHE A 16 -4.88 4.15 18.37
N SER A 17 -5.69 3.13 18.10
CA SER A 17 -7.04 3.00 18.71
C SER A 17 -7.01 2.59 20.18
N SER A 18 -5.97 1.87 20.61
CA SER A 18 -5.77 1.48 22.03
C SER A 18 -5.13 2.58 22.88
N GLY A 19 -4.64 3.66 22.26
CA GLY A 19 -3.91 4.73 22.97
C GLY A 19 -2.54 4.31 23.50
N LEU A 20 -1.98 3.20 23.00
CA LEU A 20 -0.63 2.72 23.35
C LEU A 20 0.48 3.66 22.85
N VAL A 21 0.18 4.50 21.86
CA VAL A 21 1.09 5.46 21.26
C VAL A 21 0.53 6.86 21.49
N GLY A 22 1.32 7.74 22.13
CA GLY A 22 0.91 9.12 22.43
C GLY A 22 1.04 10.09 21.25
N GLY A 23 1.62 9.66 20.14
CA GLY A 23 1.82 10.45 18.92
C GLY A 23 1.01 9.93 17.73
N ASN A 24 1.18 10.61 16.59
CA ASN A 24 0.49 10.28 15.34
C ASN A 24 1.35 9.46 14.38
N LYS A 25 2.51 8.95 14.80
CA LYS A 25 3.41 8.18 13.93
C LYS A 25 3.94 6.96 14.65
N VAL A 26 4.01 5.84 13.94
CA VAL A 26 4.61 4.58 14.39
C VAL A 26 5.58 4.09 13.34
N GLU A 27 6.74 3.59 13.79
CA GLU A 27 7.76 2.98 12.94
C GLU A 27 7.80 1.47 13.19
N PHE A 28 7.75 0.69 12.12
CA PHE A 28 7.84 -0.77 12.16
C PHE A 28 9.17 -1.20 11.57
N LEU A 29 9.98 -1.92 12.36
CA LEU A 29 11.14 -2.64 11.81
C LEU A 29 10.65 -3.90 11.11
N THR A 30 10.87 -3.97 9.80
CA THR A 30 10.51 -5.13 8.96
C THR A 30 11.75 -5.68 8.25
N ARG A 31 11.63 -6.84 7.59
CA ARG A 31 12.72 -7.38 6.77
C ARG A 31 12.99 -6.51 5.54
N SER A 32 11.99 -5.77 5.06
CA SER A 32 12.09 -4.81 3.96
C SER A 32 12.56 -3.41 4.40
N GLY A 33 13.00 -3.24 5.65
CA GLY A 33 13.41 -1.96 6.20
C GLY A 33 12.38 -1.35 7.16
N VAL A 34 12.55 -0.07 7.46
CA VAL A 34 11.63 0.67 8.32
C VAL A 34 10.42 1.11 7.50
N LEU A 35 9.22 0.76 7.98
CA LEU A 35 7.97 1.32 7.47
C LEU A 35 7.38 2.29 8.47
N THR A 36 6.75 3.35 7.95
CA THR A 36 6.07 4.34 8.79
C THR A 36 4.57 4.27 8.59
N ALA A 37 3.85 4.37 9.69
CA ALA A 37 2.40 4.52 9.72
C ALA A 37 2.04 5.85 10.39
N ASP A 38 1.27 6.68 9.71
CA ASP A 38 0.81 7.97 10.23
C ASP A 38 -0.71 7.92 10.49
N LYS A 39 -1.11 8.46 11.64
CA LYS A 39 -2.50 8.65 12.04
C LYS A 39 -3.00 9.95 11.45
N VAL A 40 -3.98 9.87 10.56
CA VAL A 40 -4.56 11.03 9.87
C VAL A 40 -5.98 11.25 10.38
N GLU A 41 -6.26 12.45 10.87
CA GLU A 41 -7.60 12.85 11.33
C GLU A 41 -8.43 13.44 10.17
N GLY A 42 -9.75 13.51 10.33
CA GLY A 42 -10.64 14.17 9.38
C GLY A 42 -11.25 13.28 8.31
N PHE A 43 -11.03 11.96 8.36
CA PHE A 43 -11.80 11.01 7.56
C PHE A 43 -13.20 10.85 8.16
N LYS A 44 -14.20 11.49 7.54
CA LYS A 44 -15.61 11.26 7.89
C LYS A 44 -16.06 9.95 7.24
N SER A 45 -16.51 9.00 8.06
CA SER A 45 -17.20 7.81 7.56
C SER A 45 -18.41 8.22 6.72
N ILE A 46 -18.61 7.55 5.58
CA ILE A 46 -19.73 7.78 4.65
C ILE A 46 -21.09 7.62 5.35
N ASP A 47 -21.14 6.83 6.43
CA ASP A 47 -22.35 6.53 7.21
C ASP A 47 -22.60 7.43 8.43
N GLY A 48 -21.89 8.56 8.58
CA GLY A 48 -22.23 9.58 9.57
C GLY A 48 -22.14 9.13 11.04
N GLN A 49 -21.53 7.99 11.32
CA GLN A 49 -21.42 7.41 12.65
C GLN A 49 -19.97 7.02 12.95
N ALA A 50 -19.20 8.00 13.42
CA ALA A 50 -18.08 7.81 14.35
C ALA A 50 -17.47 9.18 14.67
N GLU A 51 -17.80 9.70 15.85
CA GLU A 51 -16.96 10.71 16.51
C GLU A 51 -15.59 10.05 16.75
N GLY A 52 -14.52 10.53 16.08
CA GLY A 52 -13.15 10.03 16.29
C GLY A 52 -12.62 9.00 15.28
N SER A 53 -13.19 8.88 14.08
CA SER A 53 -12.61 8.05 13.01
C SER A 53 -11.30 8.65 12.48
N PHE A 54 -10.20 7.91 12.61
CA PHE A 54 -8.92 8.22 11.98
C PHE A 54 -8.63 7.23 10.85
N ALA A 55 -7.84 7.67 9.88
CA ALA A 55 -7.24 6.79 8.89
C ALA A 55 -5.79 6.49 9.28
N VAL A 56 -5.29 5.35 8.81
CA VAL A 56 -3.87 5.00 8.90
C VAL A 56 -3.30 5.09 7.49
N GLU A 57 -2.32 5.96 7.31
CA GLU A 57 -1.54 6.08 6.08
C GLU A 57 -0.25 5.28 6.25
N LEU A 58 0.09 4.46 5.24
CA LEU A 58 1.34 3.71 5.21
C LEU A 58 2.20 4.24 4.06
N ASP A 59 3.47 4.55 4.35
CA ASP A 59 4.45 4.91 3.34
C ASP A 59 5.18 3.64 2.88
N PHE A 60 4.83 3.16 1.68
CA PHE A 60 5.45 1.96 1.10
C PHE A 60 6.58 2.34 0.16
N PRO A 61 7.68 1.56 0.15
CA PRO A 61 8.78 1.80 -0.79
C PRO A 61 8.29 1.66 -2.24
N VAL A 62 8.62 2.66 -3.07
CA VAL A 62 8.35 2.63 -4.51
C VAL A 62 9.40 1.78 -5.23
N ILE A 63 8.93 0.85 -6.06
CA ILE A 63 9.77 0.09 -6.98
C ILE A 63 9.72 0.78 -8.36
N PRO A 64 10.86 1.17 -8.97
CA PRO A 64 10.85 1.82 -10.26
C PRO A 64 10.30 0.91 -11.35
N VAL A 65 9.68 1.49 -12.37
CA VAL A 65 9.12 0.77 -13.50
C VAL A 65 10.04 0.85 -14.73
N VAL A 66 10.10 -0.22 -15.50
CA VAL A 66 10.87 -0.35 -16.75
C VAL A 66 9.97 -0.81 -17.89
N GLU A 67 10.40 -0.56 -19.12
CA GLU A 67 9.69 -0.99 -20.32
C GLU A 67 9.64 -2.52 -20.42
N CYS A 68 8.49 -3.04 -20.85
CA CYS A 68 8.32 -4.46 -21.09
C CYS A 68 8.99 -4.86 -22.42
N SER A 69 9.63 -6.03 -22.44
CA SER A 69 10.12 -6.64 -23.68
C SER A 69 9.00 -7.39 -24.38
N ALA A 70 9.16 -7.72 -25.67
CA ALA A 70 8.17 -8.49 -26.43
C ALA A 70 7.87 -9.87 -25.82
N PHE A 71 8.79 -10.42 -25.02
CA PHE A 71 8.63 -11.70 -24.32
C PHE A 71 7.80 -11.59 -23.03
N ASP A 72 7.65 -10.37 -22.47
CA ASP A 72 6.88 -10.12 -21.25
C ASP A 72 5.37 -9.98 -21.53
N ILE A 73 4.96 -9.85 -22.80
CA ILE A 73 3.60 -9.44 -23.21
C ILE A 73 2.92 -10.46 -24.17
N PRO A 74 3.01 -11.78 -23.99
CA PRO A 74 2.49 -12.68 -25.03
C PRO A 74 0.95 -12.74 -25.12
N SER A 75 0.16 -12.08 -24.24
CA SER A 75 -1.32 -12.24 -24.27
C SER A 75 -2.17 -11.10 -23.67
N ILE A 76 -1.59 -9.96 -23.26
CA ILE A 76 -2.36 -8.88 -22.58
C ILE A 76 -3.56 -8.37 -23.40
N PRO A 77 -3.45 -8.10 -24.72
CA PRO A 77 -4.58 -7.60 -25.52
C PRO A 77 -5.77 -8.56 -25.53
N THR A 78 -5.51 -9.87 -25.54
CA THR A 78 -6.55 -10.91 -25.50
C THR A 78 -7.26 -10.92 -24.15
N THR A 79 -6.53 -10.72 -23.04
CA THR A 79 -7.14 -10.67 -21.69
C THR A 79 -8.03 -9.44 -21.47
N LEU A 80 -7.71 -8.32 -22.14
CA LEU A 80 -8.47 -7.08 -22.04
C LEU A 80 -9.65 -7.01 -23.03
N ASN A 81 -10.01 -8.14 -23.65
CA ASN A 81 -11.15 -8.25 -24.57
C ASN A 81 -11.14 -7.20 -25.69
N GLY A 82 -9.96 -6.90 -26.24
CA GLY A 82 -9.79 -5.94 -27.33
C GLY A 82 -9.73 -4.46 -26.92
N ALA A 83 -9.64 -4.13 -25.62
CA ALA A 83 -9.43 -2.75 -25.19
C ALA A 83 -8.08 -2.19 -25.68
N THR A 84 -8.08 -0.90 -26.03
CA THR A 84 -6.87 -0.18 -26.48
C THR A 84 -5.90 0.03 -25.33
N ILE A 85 -4.65 -0.41 -25.51
CA ILE A 85 -3.57 -0.27 -24.54
C ILE A 85 -2.78 1.02 -24.83
N SER A 86 -2.66 1.91 -23.84
CA SER A 86 -1.89 3.14 -23.97
C SER A 86 -0.43 3.00 -23.54
N SER A 87 -0.12 2.19 -22.51
CA SER A 87 1.25 1.93 -22.03
C SER A 87 1.29 0.65 -21.18
N ILE A 88 2.40 -0.09 -21.27
CA ILE A 88 2.69 -1.26 -20.41
C ILE A 88 4.12 -1.11 -19.89
N LYS A 89 4.31 -1.24 -18.58
CA LYS A 89 5.61 -1.26 -17.91
C LYS A 89 5.60 -2.35 -16.84
N LYS A 90 6.77 -2.89 -16.51
CA LYS A 90 6.95 -3.84 -15.40
C LYS A 90 7.78 -3.23 -14.28
N ALA A 91 7.68 -3.77 -13.07
CA ALA A 91 8.59 -3.40 -12.01
C ALA A 91 10.03 -3.80 -12.36
N SER A 92 11.02 -3.03 -11.90
CA SER A 92 12.45 -3.31 -12.13
C SER A 92 12.94 -4.58 -11.40
N THR A 93 12.14 -5.09 -10.48
CA THR A 93 12.42 -6.28 -9.68
C THR A 93 11.16 -7.14 -9.67
N ASP A 94 11.34 -8.46 -9.72
CA ASP A 94 10.25 -9.43 -9.81
C ASP A 94 9.46 -9.57 -8.50
N ASP A 95 10.05 -9.12 -7.38
CA ASP A 95 9.42 -9.11 -6.07
C ASP A 95 8.50 -7.89 -5.91
N LEU A 96 7.19 -8.13 -6.03
CA LEU A 96 6.20 -7.26 -5.41
C LEU A 96 6.06 -7.73 -3.96
N ILE A 97 6.59 -6.92 -3.04
CA ILE A 97 6.45 -7.02 -1.57
C ILE A 97 5.16 -7.69 -1.09
#